data_AF-A0A495ID08-F1
#
_entry.id   AF-A0A495ID08-F1
#
_cell.length_a   1.000
_cell.length_b   1.000
_cell.length_c   1.000
_cell.angle_alpha   90.00
_cell.angle_beta   90.00
_cell.angle_gamma   90.00
#
_symmetry.space_group_name_H-M   'P 1'
#
loop_
_entity.id
_entity.type
_entity.pdbx_description
1 polymer ?
#
loop_
_entity_poly.entity_id
_entity_poly.type
_entity_poly.pdbx_seq_one_letter_code
_entity_poly.pdbx_strand_id
1 'polypeptide(L)' 'MNGYRTQIASDVIRDGLAVELIDSGGRQVMEVFRYDAGGGSLSFNTFGEVSVPFSVIADFIAQAMAEFGAS' A
#
# COMPACT_ATOMS: atom_id res chain seq x y z
N MET A 1 13.63 0.42 -4.80
CA MET A 1 13.42 0.77 -3.39
C MET A 1 14.40 -0.01 -2.52
N ASN A 2 15.42 0.64 -1.94
CA ASN A 2 16.52 -0.09 -1.27
C ASN A 2 16.02 -0.72 0.04
N GLY A 3 15.94 -2.05 0.11
CA GLY A 3 15.45 -2.79 1.28
C GLY A 3 13.93 -2.81 1.47
N TYR A 4 13.16 -2.28 0.51
CA TYR A 4 11.69 -2.33 0.53
C TYR A 4 11.15 -2.90 -0.78
N ARG A 5 9.97 -3.48 -0.73
CA ARG A 5 9.23 -3.92 -1.92
C ARG A 5 7.74 -3.62 -1.76
N THR A 6 7.03 -3.58 -2.88
CA THR A 6 5.57 -3.55 -2.88
C THR A 6 4.99 -4.94 -3.12
N GLN A 7 3.75 -5.16 -2.70
CA GLN A 7 2.93 -6.27 -3.15
C GLN A 7 1.47 -5.86 -3.25
N ILE A 8 0.70 -6.59 -4.07
CA ILE A 8 -0.75 -6.42 -4.16
C ILE A 8 -1.39 -7.55 -3.35
N ALA A 9 -2.32 -7.20 -2.47
CA ALA A 9 -3.08 -8.17 -1.68
C ALA A 9 -4.58 -7.93 -1.86
N SER A 10 -5.34 -9.01 -2.02
CA SER A 10 -6.80 -8.96 -1.99
C SER A 10 -7.28 -9.27 -0.59
N ASP A 11 -8.18 -8.44 -0.08
CA ASP A 11 -8.83 -8.66 1.20
C ASP A 11 -10.31 -8.96 0.99
N VAL A 12 -10.65 -10.24 1.14
CA VAL A 12 -12.02 -10.75 0.96
C VAL A 12 -12.95 -10.27 2.08
N ILE A 13 -12.41 -9.96 3.27
CA ILE A 13 -13.22 -9.53 4.42
C ILE A 13 -13.58 -8.04 4.28
N ARG A 14 -12.61 -7.21 3.86
CA ARG A 14 -12.82 -5.78 3.61
C ARG A 14 -13.39 -5.46 2.22
N ASP A 15 -13.50 -6.47 1.37
CA ASP A 15 -13.93 -6.39 -0.03
C ASP A 15 -13.17 -5.31 -0.81
N GLY A 16 -11.87 -5.56 -0.98
CA GLY A 16 -11.00 -4.61 -1.67
C GLY A 16 -9.60 -5.12 -1.96
N LEU A 17 -8.77 -4.19 -2.42
CA LEU A 17 -7.39 -4.42 -2.84
C LEU A 17 -6.43 -3.48 -2.10
N ALA A 18 -5.28 -4.02 -1.70
CA ALA A 18 -4.21 -3.29 -1.06
C ALA A 18 -2.98 -3.25 -1.96
N VAL A 19 -2.29 -2.11 -1.99
CA VAL A 19 -0.87 -2.04 -2.30
C VAL A 19 -0.13 -1.91 -0.98
N GLU A 20 0.70 -2.89 -0.65
CA GLU A 20 1.39 -2.99 0.62
C GLU A 20 2.88 -2.67 0.45
N LEU A 21 3.46 -1.93 1.39
CA LEU A 21 4.89 -1.68 1.50
C LEU A 21 5.48 -2.65 2.51
N ILE A 22 6.41 -3.47 2.06
CA ILE A 22 7.08 -4.51 2.85
C ILE A 22 8.54 -4.13 3.05
N ASP A 23 9.03 -4.20 4.29
CA ASP A 23 10.43 -3.96 4.64
C ASP A 23 11.34 -5.17 4.35
N SER A 24 12.63 -5.03 4.62
CA SER A 24 13.63 -6.08 4.38
C SER A 24 13.49 -7.28 5.31
N GLY A 25 12.78 -7.12 6.43
CA GLY A 25 12.41 -8.19 7.35
C GLY A 25 11.14 -8.93 6.94
N GLY A 26 10.52 -8.55 5.82
CA GLY A 26 9.27 -9.13 5.35
C GLY A 26 8.03 -8.61 6.07
N ARG A 27 8.15 -7.53 6.86
CA ARG A 27 7.04 -6.94 7.60
C ARG A 27 6.31 -5.93 6.73
N GLN A 28 4.99 -5.99 6.74
CA GLN A 28 4.15 -4.94 6.20
C GLN A 28 4.25 -3.71 7.12
N VAL A 29 4.69 -2.59 6.55
CA VAL A 29 4.87 -1.34 7.30
C VAL A 29 3.84 -0.30 6.91
N MET A 30 3.34 -0.35 5.67
CA MET A 30 2.29 0.54 5.18
C MET A 30 1.39 -0.19 4.19
N GLU A 31 0.15 0.28 4.05
CA GLU A 31 -0.72 -0.07 2.93
C GLU A 31 -1.49 1.15 2.40
N VAL A 32 -1.74 1.13 1.09
CA VAL A 32 -2.84 1.87 0.47
C VAL A 32 -3.92 0.86 0.15
N PHE A 33 -5.09 1.01 0.76
CA PHE A 33 -6.21 0.09 0.58
C PHE A 33 -7.35 0.79 -0.15
N ARG A 34 -7.82 0.20 -1.25
CA ARG A 34 -9.02 0.61 -1.99
C ARG A 34 -10.21 -0.24 -1.57
N TYR A 35 -11.26 0.40 -1.07
CA TYR A 35 -12.54 -0.24 -0.79
C TYR A 35 -13.37 -0.32 -2.08
N ASP A 36 -13.66 -1.52 -2.57
CA ASP A 36 -14.43 -1.70 -3.81
C ASP A 36 -15.93 -1.53 -3.55
N ALA A 37 -16.43 -2.03 -2.41
CA ALA A 37 -17.81 -1.82 -1.96
C ALA A 37 -18.19 -0.35 -1.69
N GLY A 38 -17.18 0.52 -1.47
CA GLY A 38 -17.35 1.90 -1.02
C GLY A 38 -17.27 2.97 -2.10
N GLY A 39 -17.26 2.60 -3.38
CA GLY A 39 -17.11 3.55 -4.49
C GLY A 39 -15.67 3.99 -4.76
N GLY A 40 -14.67 3.16 -4.40
CA GLY A 40 -13.27 3.39 -4.72
C GLY A 40 -12.51 4.31 -3.76
N SER A 41 -13.01 4.48 -2.52
CA SER A 41 -12.30 5.26 -1.51
C SER A 41 -10.97 4.59 -1.13
N LEU A 42 -9.96 5.44 -0.87
CA LEU A 42 -8.63 5.00 -0.46
C LEU A 42 -8.40 5.28 1.03
N SER A 43 -7.79 4.33 1.72
CA SER A 43 -7.22 4.52 3.05
C SER A 43 -5.71 4.27 3.02
N PHE A 44 -4.98 5.02 3.84
CA PHE A 44 -3.54 4.90 4.01
C PHE A 44 -3.29 4.48 5.44
N ASN A 45 -2.78 3.27 5.64
CA ASN A 45 -2.58 2.71 6.97
C ASN A 45 -1.09 2.44 7.22
N THR A 46 -0.64 2.71 8.44
CA THR A 46 0.69 2.32 8.93
C THR A 46 0.54 1.24 10.00
N PHE A 47 1.52 0.34 10.09
CA PHE A 47 1.51 -0.74 11.07
C PHE A 47 2.55 -0.46 12.16
N GLY A 48 2.12 0.28 13.18
CA GLY A 48 3.00 0.79 14.24
C GLY A 48 3.67 2.11 13.86
N GLU A 49 4.71 2.48 14.62
CA GLU A 49 5.58 3.60 14.27
C GLU A 49 6.54 3.15 13.16
N VAL A 50 6.54 3.88 12.05
CA VAL A 50 7.31 3.54 10.86
C VAL A 50 8.16 4.73 10.44
N SER A 51 9.44 4.48 10.22
CA SER A 51 10.36 5.42 9.60
C SER A 51 10.78 4.88 8.23
N VAL A 52 10.30 5.52 7.17
CA VAL A 52 10.59 5.14 5.77
C VAL A 52 11.24 6.34 5.07
N PRO A 53 12.30 6.13 4.27
CA PRO A 53 12.85 7.19 3.45
C PRO A 53 11.80 7.80 2.50
N PHE A 54 11.83 9.12 2.34
CA PHE A 54 10.87 9.83 1.48
C PHE A 54 10.83 9.28 0.05
N SER A 55 11.97 8.91 -0.53
CA SER A 55 12.04 8.30 -1.87
C SER A 55 11.29 6.97 -1.96
N VAL A 56 11.32 6.16 -0.91
CA VAL A 56 10.58 4.89 -0.87
C VAL A 56 9.07 5.16 -0.76
N ILE A 57 8.65 6.17 0.01
CA ILE A 57 7.25 6.59 0.06
C ILE A 57 6.79 7.11 -1.31
N ALA A 58 7.60 7.93 -1.98
CA ALA A 58 7.28 8.43 -3.32
C ALA A 58 7.08 7.28 -4.32
N ASP A 59 7.99 6.30 -4.35
CA ASP A 59 7.88 5.12 -5.21
C ASP A 59 6.63 4.28 -4.86
N PHE A 60 6.33 4.13 -3.56
CA PHE A 60 5.14 3.40 -3.08
C PHE A 60 3.84 4.05 -3.51
N ILE A 61 3.74 5.38 -3.37
CA ILE A 61 2.58 6.16 -3.81
C ILE A 61 2.44 6.08 -5.33
N ALA A 62 3.54 6.16 -6.08
CA ALA A 62 3.52 6.00 -7.53
C ALA A 62 2.98 4.62 -7.95
N GLN A 63 3.35 3.54 -7.25
CA GLN A 63 2.77 2.22 -7.48
C GLN A 63 1.26 2.21 -7.19
N ALA A 64 0.83 2.75 -6.05
CA ALA A 64 -0.60 2.81 -5.71
C ALA A 64 -1.41 3.62 -6.74
N MET A 65 -0.85 4.71 -7.28
CA MET A 65 -1.46 5.45 -8.38
C MET A 65 -1.55 4.64 -9.68
N ALA A 66 -0.54 3.82 -9.99
CA ALA A 66 -0.58 2.96 -11.17
C ALA A 66 -1.67 1.88 -11.05
N GLU A 67 -1.86 1.32 -9.85
CA GLU A 67 -2.87 0.27 -9.61
C GLU A 67 -4.29 0.82 -9.48
N PHE A 68 -4.46 1.98 -8.84
CA PHE A 68 -5.79 2.49 -8.45
C PHE A 68 -6.19 3.79 -9.16
N GLY A 69 -5.27 4.51 -9.79
CA GLY A 69 -5.53 5.83 -10.39
C GLY A 69 -6.01 5.80 -11.85
N ALA A 70 -6.06 4.63 -12.48
CA ALA A 70 -6.51 4.48 -13.87
C ALA A 70 -8.02 4.18 -14.01
N SER A 71 -8.79 4.24 -12.92
CA SER A 71 -10.24 3.98 -12.89
C SER A 71 -11.07 5.21 -13.19
#